data_AF-A0A9D8JC96-F1
#
_entry.id   AF-A0A9D8JC96-F1
#
_cell.length_a   1.000
_cell.length_b   1.000
_cell.length_c   1.000
_cell.angle_alpha   90.00
_cell.angle_beta   90.00
_cell.angle_gamma   90.00
#
_symmetry.space_group_name_H-M   'P 1'
#
loop_
_entity.id
_entity.type
_entity.pdbx_description
1 polymer ?
#
loop_
_entity_poly.entity_id
_entity_poly.type
_entity_poly.pdbx_seq_one_letter_code
_entity_poly.pdbx_strand_id
1 'polypeptide(L)'
;MRERGRRDYESDLEYALTRGRAEGMAEGEARGRAEGIAEGERVAKISLLHGLLGNVATSGLSSKELATLCGLSVDEVDKLRAKER
;
A
#
# COMPACT_ATOMS: atom_id res chain seq x y z
N MET A 1 53.95 1.88 -8.17
CA MET A 1 52.95 2.86 -7.69
C MET A 1 51.62 2.83 -8.47
N ARG A 2 51.59 2.48 -9.77
CA ARG A 2 50.35 2.49 -10.59
C ARG A 2 49.28 1.48 -10.18
N GLU A 3 49.65 0.35 -9.58
CA GLU A 3 48.68 -0.68 -9.17
C GLU A 3 47.86 -0.35 -7.92
N ARG A 4 48.34 0.56 -7.06
CA ARG A 4 47.65 0.88 -5.80
C ARG A 4 46.40 1.72 -6.07
N GLY A 5 46.53 2.79 -6.86
CA GLY A 5 45.39 3.62 -7.26
C GLY A 5 44.33 2.88 -8.10
N ARG A 6 44.72 1.83 -8.85
CA ARG A 6 43.75 0.97 -9.55
C ARG A 6 42.90 0.16 -8.58
N ARG A 7 43.51 -0.43 -7.55
CA ARG A 7 42.79 -1.21 -6.53
C ARG A 7 41.90 -0.35 -5.67
N ASP A 8 42.36 0.85 -5.31
CA ASP A 8 41.56 1.80 -4.53
C ASP A 8 40.31 2.21 -5.35
N TYR A 9 40.48 2.50 -6.64
CA TYR A 9 39.36 2.81 -7.54
C TYR A 9 38.40 1.63 -7.76
N GLU A 10 38.92 0.41 -7.95
CA GLU A 10 38.11 -0.80 -8.05
C GLU A 10 37.31 -1.05 -6.77
N SER A 11 37.93 -0.86 -5.61
CA SER A 11 37.29 -0.98 -4.30
C SER A 11 36.18 0.06 -4.09
N ASP A 12 36.43 1.32 -4.46
CA ASP A 12 35.42 2.39 -4.35
C ASP A 12 34.22 2.13 -5.26
N LEU A 13 34.46 1.62 -6.47
CA LEU A 13 33.40 1.26 -7.41
C LEU A 13 32.59 0.07 -6.90
N GLU A 14 33.24 -0.97 -6.40
CA GLU A 14 32.58 -2.14 -5.81
C GLU A 14 31.74 -1.76 -4.58
N TYR A 15 32.29 -0.88 -3.73
CA TYR A 15 31.57 -0.34 -2.59
C TYR A 15 30.34 0.46 -3.02
N ALA A 16 30.49 1.36 -4.01
CA ALA A 16 29.39 2.15 -4.53
C ALA A 16 28.29 1.28 -5.15
N LEU A 17 28.64 0.25 -5.92
CA LEU A 17 27.68 -0.69 -6.52
C LEU A 17 26.96 -1.51 -5.45
N THR A 18 27.70 -2.01 -4.46
CA THR A 18 27.12 -2.80 -3.35
C THR A 18 26.17 -1.95 -2.54
N ARG A 19 26.59 -0.74 -2.18
CA ARG A 19 25.77 0.21 -1.43
C ARG A 19 24.53 0.62 -2.22
N GLY A 20 24.68 0.99 -3.49
CA GLY A 20 23.57 1.36 -4.35
C GLY A 20 22.54 0.23 -4.53
N ARG A 21 23.02 -1.02 -4.65
CA ARG A 21 22.13 -2.19 -4.70
C ARG A 21 21.40 -2.42 -3.37
N ALA A 22 22.11 -2.30 -2.25
CA ALA A 22 21.51 -2.46 -0.93
C ALA A 22 20.45 -1.37 -0.64
N GLU A 23 20.76 -0.11 -0.95
CA GLU A 23 19.84 1.02 -0.82
C GLU A 23 18.62 0.83 -1.72
N GLY A 24 18.83 0.44 -2.99
CA GLY A 24 17.72 0.19 -3.93
C GLY A 24 16.79 -0.95 -3.50
N MET A 25 17.33 -2.04 -2.95
CA MET A 25 16.50 -3.13 -2.40
C MET A 25 15.72 -2.67 -1.17
N ALA A 26 16.38 -1.96 -0.24
CA ALA A 26 15.72 -1.46 0.96
C ALA A 26 14.59 -0.47 0.64
N GLU A 27 14.82 0.45 -0.30
CA GLU A 27 13.80 1.38 -0.76
C GLU A 27 12.64 0.66 -1.48
N GLY A 28 12.96 -0.29 -2.36
CA GLY A 28 11.96 -1.09 -3.07
C GLY A 28 11.07 -1.88 -2.11
N GLU A 29 11.66 -2.53 -1.11
CA GLU A 29 10.92 -3.23 -0.07
C GLU A 29 10.05 -2.28 0.78
N ALA A 30 10.58 -1.12 1.18
CA ALA A 30 9.83 -0.16 1.98
C ALA A 30 8.61 0.37 1.22
N ARG A 31 8.79 0.74 -0.05
CA ARG A 31 7.69 1.19 -0.94
C ARG A 31 6.67 0.06 -1.15
N GLY A 32 7.13 -1.14 -1.50
CA GLY A 32 6.25 -2.28 -1.73
C GLY A 32 5.43 -2.67 -0.48
N ARG A 33 6.03 -2.64 0.71
CA ARG A 33 5.31 -2.87 1.96
C ARG A 33 4.26 -1.78 2.23
N ALA A 34 4.61 -0.51 2.04
CA ALA A 34 3.68 0.60 2.25
C ALA A 34 2.49 0.53 1.28
N GLU A 35 2.74 0.29 0.00
CA GLU A 35 1.70 0.11 -1.03
C GLU A 35 0.81 -1.10 -0.72
N GLY A 36 1.42 -2.23 -0.33
CA GLY A 36 0.69 -3.45 0.02
C GLY A 36 -0.22 -3.28 1.24
N ILE A 37 0.24 -2.57 2.28
CA ILE A 37 -0.57 -2.26 3.46
C ILE A 37 -1.75 -1.37 3.07
N ALA A 38 -1.50 -0.30 2.30
CA ALA A 38 -2.54 0.64 1.89
C ALA A 38 -3.63 -0.04 1.03
N GLU A 39 -3.24 -0.88 0.06
CA GLU A 39 -4.22 -1.61 -0.76
C GLU A 39 -4.94 -2.67 0.08
N GLY A 40 -4.25 -3.38 0.97
CA GLY A 40 -4.85 -4.34 1.89
C GLY A 40 -5.91 -3.72 2.79
N GLU A 41 -5.61 -2.56 3.39
CA GLU A 41 -6.57 -1.79 4.18
C GLU A 41 -7.77 -1.35 3.34
N ARG A 42 -7.54 -0.88 2.10
CA ARG A 42 -8.64 -0.48 1.21
C ARG A 42 -9.54 -1.65 0.86
N VAL A 43 -8.97 -2.80 0.50
CA VAL A 43 -9.71 -4.02 0.19
C VAL A 43 -10.50 -4.51 1.40
N ALA A 44 -9.92 -4.45 2.61
CA ALA A 44 -10.61 -4.82 3.84
C ALA A 44 -11.82 -3.92 4.11
N LYS A 45 -11.67 -2.60 3.97
CA LYS A 45 -12.78 -1.64 4.17
C LYS A 45 -13.93 -1.85 3.17
N ILE A 46 -13.61 -2.11 1.90
CA ILE A 46 -14.61 -2.40 0.87
C ILE A 46 -15.32 -3.72 1.16
N SER A 47 -14.56 -4.75 1.54
CA SER A 47 -15.12 -6.08 1.85
C SER A 47 -16.06 -6.03 3.05
N LEU A 48 -15.69 -5.25 4.08
CA LEU A 48 -16.55 -4.97 5.23
C LEU A 48 -17.85 -4.30 4.78
N LEU A 49 -17.77 -3.27 3.92
CA LEU A 49 -18.95 -2.58 3.40
C LEU A 49 -19.88 -3.55 2.66
N HIS A 50 -19.37 -4.37 1.74
CA HIS A 50 -20.20 -5.35 1.02
C HIS A 50 -20.87 -6.33 1.99
N GLY A 51 -20.16 -6.81 3.01
CA GLY A 51 -20.74 -7.68 4.05
C GLY A 51 -21.87 -7.00 4.84
N LEU A 52 -21.73 -5.70 5.13
CA LEU A 52 -22.79 -4.92 5.76
C LEU A 52 -23.96 -4.64 4.81
N LEU A 53 -23.73 -4.44 3.52
CA LEU A 53 -24.82 -4.23 2.56
C LEU A 53 -25.65 -5.50 2.32
N GLY A 54 -25.01 -6.68 2.35
CA GLY A 54 -25.69 -7.96 2.21
C GLY A 54 -26.43 -8.47 3.46
N ASN A 55 -26.26 -7.81 4.61
CA ASN A 55 -26.87 -8.24 5.87
C ASN A 55 -28.19 -7.50 6.16
N VAL A 56 -29.23 -8.26 6.51
CA VAL A 56 -30.58 -7.77 6.82
C VAL A 56 -30.58 -6.82 8.03
N ALA A 57 -29.71 -7.05 9.02
CA ALA A 57 -29.61 -6.22 10.21
C ALA A 57 -29.10 -4.80 9.93
N THR A 58 -28.34 -4.63 8.86
CA THR A 58 -27.65 -3.40 8.46
C THR A 58 -28.29 -2.75 7.23
N SER A 59 -29.34 -3.35 6.67
CA SER A 59 -30.10 -2.87 5.52
C SER A 59 -30.79 -1.51 5.75
N GLY A 60 -31.02 -1.13 7.02
CA GLY A 60 -31.57 0.17 7.40
C GLY A 60 -30.53 1.28 7.63
N LEU A 61 -29.23 0.98 7.55
CA LEU A 61 -28.19 1.97 7.83
C LEU A 61 -28.02 2.97 6.67
N SER A 62 -27.87 4.24 7.06
CA SER A 62 -27.57 5.33 6.15
C SER A 62 -26.13 5.24 5.61
N SER A 63 -25.87 5.86 4.45
CA SER A 63 -24.51 5.91 3.87
C SER A 63 -23.50 6.58 4.82
N LYS A 64 -23.95 7.49 5.70
CA LYS A 64 -23.10 8.15 6.70
C LYS A 64 -22.70 7.22 7.85
N GLU A 65 -23.61 6.38 8.32
CA GLU A 65 -23.32 5.38 9.36
C GLU A 65 -22.38 4.30 8.82
N LEU A 66 -22.64 3.80 7.61
CA LEU A 66 -21.76 2.84 6.94
C LEU A 66 -20.37 3.42 6.68
N ALA A 67 -20.27 4.67 6.23
CA ALA A 67 -18.99 5.36 6.07
C ALA A 67 -18.20 5.40 7.39
N THR A 68 -18.89 5.71 8.50
CA THR A 68 -18.29 5.77 9.84
C THR A 68 -17.81 4.39 10.31
N LEU A 69 -18.61 3.34 10.09
CA LEU A 69 -18.28 1.97 10.48
C LEU A 69 -17.12 1.39 9.67
N CYS A 70 -17.09 1.65 8.36
CA CYS A 70 -16.05 1.13 7.46
C CYS A 70 -14.79 2.00 7.41
N GLY A 71 -14.80 3.20 8.01
CA GLY A 71 -13.71 4.17 7.86
C GLY A 71 -13.48 4.59 6.40
N LEU A 72 -14.58 4.73 5.66
CA LEU A 72 -14.65 5.19 4.27
C LEU A 72 -15.31 6.57 4.22
N SER A 73 -15.16 7.29 3.11
CA SER A 73 -15.96 8.49 2.87
C SER A 73 -17.39 8.13 2.44
N VAL A 74 -18.33 9.05 2.68
CA VAL A 74 -19.74 8.87 2.26
C VAL A 74 -19.83 8.71 0.74
N ASP A 75 -19.04 9.47 -0.01
CA ASP A 75 -18.97 9.41 -1.47
C ASP A 75 -18.47 8.05 -1.98
N GLU A 76 -17.47 7.44 -1.31
CA GLU A 76 -17.02 6.09 -1.64
C GLU A 76 -18.10 5.03 -1.36
N VAL A 77 -18.81 5.15 -0.24
CA VAL A 77 -19.91 4.25 0.10
C VAL A 77 -21.03 4.33 -0.93
N ASP A 78 -21.40 5.54 -1.35
CA ASP A 78 -22.45 5.75 -2.36
C ASP A 78 -22.02 5.24 -3.74
N LYS A 79 -20.76 5.45 -4.14
CA LYS A 79 -20.20 4.88 -5.37
C LYS A 79 -20.18 3.35 -5.35
N LEU A 80 -19.82 2.73 -4.22
CA LEU A 80 -19.80 1.28 -4.08
C LEU A 80 -21.23 0.71 -4.11
N ARG A 81 -22.18 1.34 -3.40
CA ARG A 81 -23.60 0.97 -3.47
C ARG A 81 -24.18 1.08 -4.89
N ALA A 82 -23.79 2.10 -5.64
CA ALA A 82 -24.24 2.29 -7.02
C ALA A 82 -23.69 1.22 -7.97
N LYS A 83 -22.54 0.61 -7.65
CA LYS A 83 -21.92 -0.44 -8.45
C LYS A 83 -22.52 -1.83 -8.21
N GLU A 84 -23.16 -2.04 -7.06
CA GLU A 84 -23.84 -3.30 -6.70
C GLU A 84 -25.34 -3.34 -7.10
N ARG A 85 -25.88 -2.25 -7.65
CA ARG A 85 -27.23 -2.18 -8.24
C ARG A 85 -27.19 -2.52 -9.72
#